data_AF-L7IXR4-F1
#
_entry.id   AF-L7IXR4-F1
#
_cell.length_a   1.000
_cell.length_b   1.000
_cell.length_c   1.000
_cell.angle_alpha   90.00
_cell.angle_beta   90.00
_cell.angle_gamma   90.00
#
_symmetry.space_group_name_H-M   'P 1'
#
loop_
_entity.id
_entity.type
_entity.pdbx_description
1 polymer ?
#
loop_
_entity_poly.entity_id
_entity_poly.type
_entity_poly.pdbx_seq_one_letter_code
_entity_poly.pdbx_strand_id
1 'polypeptide(L)'
;TGVFFVGAGLLHTLGVDTPPGTAAAYQLAAGVSMGVAWQVPFVAVQQLRAGELGVGGHAVANAFVACANSFGAALGIFAVQNIFLGTLASGLGDVVALTPEQVDAILRAGRLPGMRDPVLMSPLLLDEVLQAFATAVDAAFIFPVAIGVLAFLSKFARAKVGALIK
;
A
#
# COMPACT_ATOMS: atom_id res chain seq x y z
N THR A 1 9.97 -10.56 -0.44
CA THR A 1 9.85 -9.32 -1.22
C THR A 1 9.38 -9.57 -2.65
N GLY A 2 9.88 -10.59 -3.38
CA GLY A 2 9.39 -10.90 -4.73
C GLY A 2 7.88 -11.20 -4.79
N VAL A 3 7.36 -12.00 -3.86
CA VAL A 3 5.91 -12.31 -3.76
C VAL A 3 5.07 -11.08 -3.39
N PHE A 4 5.64 -10.13 -2.64
CA PHE A 4 4.98 -8.86 -2.32
C PHE A 4 4.83 -7.96 -3.54
N PHE A 5 5.87 -7.86 -4.39
CA PHE A 5 5.76 -7.13 -5.67
C PHE A 5 4.71 -7.76 -6.58
N VAL A 6 4.67 -9.09 -6.69
CA VAL A 6 3.66 -9.80 -7.49
C VAL A 6 2.26 -9.53 -6.94
N GLY A 7 2.06 -9.61 -5.61
CA GLY A 7 0.79 -9.28 -4.97
C GLY A 7 0.37 -7.82 -5.18
N ALA A 8 1.29 -6.87 -5.06
CA ALA A 8 1.03 -5.44 -5.29
C ALA A 8 0.71 -5.15 -6.77
N GLY A 9 1.38 -5.82 -7.71
CA GLY A 9 1.08 -5.74 -9.14
C GLY A 9 -0.27 -6.34 -9.51
N LEU A 10 -0.70 -7.41 -8.83
CA LEU A 10 -2.06 -7.95 -9.00
C LEU A 10 -3.13 -7.00 -8.44
N LEU A 11 -2.84 -6.30 -7.32
CA LEU A 11 -3.72 -5.25 -6.81
C LEU A 11 -3.83 -4.05 -7.75
N HIS A 12 -2.79 -3.77 -8.54
CA HIS A 12 -2.80 -2.77 -9.62
C HIS A 12 -3.63 -3.21 -10.86
N THR A 13 -4.22 -4.40 -10.85
CA THR A 13 -5.17 -4.81 -11.91
C THR A 13 -6.63 -4.76 -11.46
N LEU A 14 -6.90 -4.21 -10.27
CA LEU A 14 -8.24 -4.11 -9.74
C LEU A 14 -9.08 -3.09 -10.53
N GLY A 15 -10.04 -3.60 -11.31
CA GLY A 15 -11.09 -2.81 -11.96
C GLY A 15 -12.42 -2.86 -11.20
N VAL A 16 -13.38 -2.04 -11.63
CA VAL A 16 -14.73 -1.90 -11.03
C VAL A 16 -15.49 -3.23 -10.98
N ASP A 17 -15.30 -4.09 -11.98
CA ASP A 17 -15.97 -5.40 -12.10
C ASP A 17 -15.23 -6.54 -11.38
N THR A 18 -14.14 -6.25 -10.67
CA THR A 18 -13.35 -7.33 -10.07
C THR A 18 -14.14 -8.03 -8.96
N PRO A 19 -14.32 -9.36 -9.02
CA PRO A 19 -15.03 -10.09 -7.98
C PRO A 19 -14.36 -9.89 -6.61
N PRO A 20 -15.13 -9.69 -5.53
CA PRO A 20 -14.58 -9.47 -4.19
C PRO A 20 -13.62 -10.58 -3.73
N GLY A 21 -13.87 -11.83 -4.17
CA GLY A 21 -13.00 -12.97 -3.87
C GLY A 21 -11.61 -12.87 -4.49
N THR A 22 -11.50 -12.29 -5.70
CA THR A 22 -10.22 -12.09 -6.39
C THR A 22 -9.42 -10.98 -5.71
N ALA A 23 -10.09 -9.88 -5.34
CA ALA A 23 -9.47 -8.78 -4.59
C ALA A 23 -8.95 -9.26 -3.21
N ALA A 24 -9.74 -10.07 -2.50
CA ALA A 24 -9.33 -10.66 -1.23
C ALA A 24 -8.13 -11.60 -1.39
N ALA A 25 -8.09 -12.42 -2.45
CA ALA A 25 -6.95 -13.30 -2.72
C ALA A 25 -5.65 -12.52 -2.99
N TYR A 26 -5.72 -11.40 -3.71
CA TYR A 26 -4.56 -10.54 -3.95
C TYR A 26 -4.09 -9.85 -2.66
N GLN A 27 -5.01 -9.39 -1.82
CA GLN A 27 -4.68 -8.83 -0.50
C GLN A 27 -4.05 -9.87 0.43
N LEU A 28 -4.52 -11.12 0.42
CA LEU A 28 -3.91 -12.21 1.19
C LEU A 28 -2.49 -12.49 0.73
N ALA A 29 -2.25 -12.58 -0.59
CA ALA A 29 -0.92 -12.79 -1.14
C ALA A 29 0.05 -11.65 -0.76
N ALA A 30 -0.40 -10.40 -0.86
CA ALA A 30 0.37 -9.24 -0.44
C ALA A 30 0.62 -9.22 1.09
N GLY A 31 -0.42 -9.51 1.89
CA GLY A 31 -0.38 -9.49 3.34
C GLY A 31 0.54 -10.55 3.94
N VAL A 32 0.46 -11.80 3.47
CA VAL A 32 1.37 -12.88 3.90
C VAL A 32 2.82 -12.50 3.60
N SER A 33 3.07 -11.97 2.41
CA SER A 33 4.41 -11.54 1.99
C SER A 33 4.97 -10.41 2.87
N MET A 34 4.12 -9.46 3.25
CA MET A 34 4.47 -8.37 4.18
C MET A 34 4.76 -8.91 5.58
N GLY A 35 3.93 -9.83 6.11
CA GLY A 35 4.15 -10.45 7.41
C GLY A 35 5.47 -11.20 7.51
N VAL A 36 5.83 -11.96 6.48
CA VAL A 36 7.14 -12.63 6.39
C VAL A 36 8.26 -11.60 6.34
N ALA A 37 8.12 -10.54 5.55
CA ALA A 37 9.15 -9.50 5.45
C ALA A 37 9.35 -8.73 6.77
N TRP A 38 8.28 -8.53 7.53
CA TRP A 38 8.30 -7.85 8.83
C TRP A 38 9.18 -8.57 9.85
N GLN A 39 9.19 -9.91 9.83
CA GLN A 39 9.93 -10.71 10.81
C GLN A 39 11.43 -10.82 10.53
N VAL A 40 11.86 -10.68 9.27
CA VAL A 40 13.28 -10.81 8.87
C VAL A 40 14.25 -9.96 9.71
N PRO A 41 14.03 -8.66 9.95
CA PRO A 41 14.99 -7.84 10.71
C PRO A 41 15.06 -8.24 12.20
N PHE A 42 13.96 -8.69 12.80
CA PHE A 42 13.96 -9.17 14.19
C PHE A 42 14.78 -10.46 14.34
N VAL A 43 14.62 -11.41 13.40
CA VAL A 43 15.43 -12.63 13.38
C VAL A 43 16.91 -12.32 13.14
N ALA A 44 17.23 -11.33 12.30
CA ALA A 44 18.61 -10.90 12.09
C ALA A 44 19.26 -10.32 13.37
N VAL A 45 18.52 -9.52 14.14
CA VAL A 45 19.00 -9.01 15.44
C VAL A 45 19.22 -10.15 16.44
N GLN A 46 18.41 -11.20 16.38
CA GLN A 46 18.55 -12.38 17.25
C GLN A 46 19.76 -13.25 16.90
N GLN A 47 20.28 -13.18 15.67
CA GLN A 47 21.46 -13.96 15.25
C GLN A 47 22.80 -13.35 15.69
N LEU A 48 22.81 -12.08 16.07
CA LEU A 48 24.00 -11.42 16.61
C LEU A 48 24.40 -12.06 17.94
N ARG A 49 25.69 -12.14 18.23
CA ARG A 49 26.17 -12.72 19.50
C ARG A 49 26.00 -11.69 20.61
N ALA A 50 25.66 -12.13 21.82
CA ALA A 50 25.50 -11.23 22.98
C ALA A 50 26.75 -10.38 23.28
N GLY A 51 27.93 -10.85 22.91
CA GLY A 51 29.19 -10.10 23.03
C GLY A 51 29.37 -8.97 22.00
N GLU A 52 28.63 -8.96 20.89
CA GLU A 52 28.73 -7.94 19.83
C GLU A 52 27.91 -6.67 20.14
N LEU A 53 26.84 -6.81 20.94
CA LEU A 53 25.90 -5.72 21.26
C LEU A 53 25.92 -5.32 22.75
N GLY A 54 26.59 -6.10 23.61
CA GLY A 54 26.60 -5.88 25.06
C GLY A 54 25.29 -6.27 25.75
N VAL A 55 25.28 -6.16 27.09
CA VAL A 55 24.10 -6.48 27.92
C VAL A 55 22.96 -5.54 27.59
N GLY A 56 21.82 -6.09 27.13
CA GLY A 56 20.64 -5.31 26.72
C GLY A 56 20.67 -4.78 25.29
N GLY A 57 21.77 -4.96 24.55
CA GLY A 57 21.91 -4.43 23.19
C GLY A 57 20.92 -5.02 22.18
N HIS A 58 20.52 -6.29 22.35
CA HIS A 58 19.44 -6.89 21.55
C HIS A 58 18.09 -6.20 21.73
N ALA A 59 17.77 -5.77 22.97
CA ALA A 59 16.51 -5.07 23.25
C ALA A 59 16.50 -3.69 22.57
N VAL A 60 17.61 -2.96 22.67
CA VAL A 60 17.79 -1.67 21.99
C VAL A 60 17.71 -1.83 20.47
N ALA A 61 18.41 -2.82 19.89
CA ALA A 61 18.38 -3.10 18.47
C ALA A 61 16.96 -3.45 17.97
N ASN A 62 16.22 -4.29 18.70
CA ASN A 62 14.82 -4.60 18.37
C ASN A 62 13.90 -3.38 18.50
N ALA A 63 14.13 -2.50 19.47
CA ALA A 63 13.37 -1.25 19.59
C ALA A 63 13.60 -0.33 18.39
N PHE A 64 14.85 -0.21 17.91
CA PHE A 64 15.15 0.53 16.68
C PHE A 64 14.50 -0.08 15.45
N VAL A 65 14.52 -1.41 15.31
CA VAL A 65 13.83 -2.12 14.21
C VAL A 65 12.33 -1.83 14.25
N ALA A 66 11.69 -1.94 15.43
CA ALA A 66 10.28 -1.65 15.58
C ALA A 66 9.95 -0.18 15.25
N CYS A 67 10.77 0.76 15.70
CA CYS A 67 10.63 2.18 15.39
C CYS A 67 10.72 2.43 13.87
N ALA A 68 11.73 1.88 13.21
CA ALA A 68 11.92 2.03 11.77
C ALA A 68 10.76 1.43 10.97
N ASN A 69 10.24 0.26 11.38
CA ASN A 69 9.08 -0.35 10.73
C ASN A 69 7.82 0.50 10.88
N SER A 70 7.53 1.00 12.09
CA SER A 70 6.37 1.87 12.33
C SER A 70 6.47 3.19 11.58
N PHE A 71 7.67 3.80 11.55
CA PHE A 71 7.92 5.02 10.80
C PHE A 71 7.75 4.83 9.30
N GLY A 72 8.33 3.76 8.74
CA GLY A 72 8.16 3.43 7.33
C GLY A 72 6.71 3.14 6.96
N ALA A 73 5.97 2.44 7.82
CA ALA A 73 4.54 2.20 7.62
C ALA A 73 3.73 3.50 7.62
N ALA A 74 3.98 4.40 8.57
CA ALA A 74 3.29 5.69 8.64
C ALA A 74 3.57 6.57 7.41
N LEU A 75 4.83 6.65 6.98
CA LEU A 75 5.21 7.38 5.76
C LEU A 75 4.57 6.76 4.51
N GLY A 76 4.54 5.43 4.42
CA GLY A 76 3.93 4.72 3.30
C GLY A 76 2.43 5.00 3.21
N ILE A 77 1.71 4.92 4.34
CA ILE A 77 0.28 5.24 4.41
C ILE A 77 0.03 6.68 3.97
N PHE A 78 0.81 7.64 4.48
CA PHE A 78 0.70 9.04 4.11
C PHE A 78 0.88 9.27 2.59
N ALA A 79 1.92 8.68 1.99
CA ALA A 79 2.18 8.81 0.56
C ALA A 79 1.06 8.22 -0.29
N VAL A 80 0.63 6.99 0.01
CA VAL A 80 -0.45 6.29 -0.69
C VAL A 80 -1.76 7.08 -0.57
N GLN A 81 -2.07 7.57 0.63
CA GLN A 81 -3.30 8.32 0.87
C GLN A 81 -3.31 9.67 0.14
N ASN A 82 -2.18 10.37 0.05
CA ASN A 82 -2.09 11.61 -0.72
C ASN A 82 -2.25 11.38 -2.22
N ILE A 83 -1.62 10.32 -2.76
CA ILE A 83 -1.80 9.95 -4.18
C ILE A 83 -3.27 9.62 -4.43
N PHE A 84 -3.87 8.76 -3.59
CA PHE A 84 -5.26 8.38 -3.69
C PHE A 84 -6.21 9.58 -3.67
N LEU A 85 -6.10 10.44 -2.66
CA LEU A 85 -6.97 11.61 -2.51
C LEU A 85 -6.76 12.63 -3.62
N GLY A 86 -5.52 12.85 -4.05
CA GLY A 86 -5.20 13.75 -5.16
C GLY A 86 -5.79 13.27 -6.48
N THR A 87 -5.61 11.98 -6.81
CA THR A 87 -6.17 11.39 -8.02
C THR A 87 -7.70 11.32 -7.96
N LEU A 88 -8.28 10.98 -6.81
CA LEU A 88 -9.73 10.95 -6.62
C LEU A 88 -10.36 12.35 -6.76
N ALA A 89 -9.74 13.37 -6.17
CA ALA A 89 -10.23 14.75 -6.29
C ALA A 89 -10.20 15.24 -7.74
N SER A 90 -9.14 14.90 -8.49
CA SER A 90 -9.06 15.20 -9.93
C SER A 90 -10.17 14.48 -10.70
N GLY A 91 -10.30 13.15 -10.52
CA GLY A 91 -11.28 12.36 -11.26
C GLY A 91 -12.73 12.74 -10.96
N LEU A 92 -13.05 13.10 -9.72
CA LEU A 92 -14.38 13.60 -9.35
C LEU A 92 -14.63 15.03 -9.85
N GLY A 93 -13.61 15.86 -9.95
CA GLY A 93 -13.71 17.22 -10.49
C GLY A 93 -14.05 17.25 -11.99
N ASP A 94 -13.69 16.19 -12.73
CA ASP A 94 -14.00 16.03 -14.15
C ASP A 94 -15.46 15.59 -14.39
N VAL A 95 -16.18 15.15 -13.35
CA VAL A 95 -17.59 14.77 -13.43
C VAL A 95 -18.47 16.01 -13.35
N VAL A 96 -18.89 16.53 -14.51
CA VAL A 96 -19.64 17.78 -14.68
C VAL A 96 -20.93 17.87 -13.84
N ALA A 97 -21.53 16.74 -13.48
CA ALA A 97 -22.80 16.70 -12.76
C ALA A 97 -22.67 16.56 -11.22
N LEU A 98 -21.46 16.58 -10.66
CA LEU A 98 -21.24 16.65 -9.21
C LEU A 98 -21.08 18.10 -8.73
N THR A 99 -21.72 18.45 -7.61
CA THR A 99 -21.45 19.72 -6.95
C THR A 99 -20.15 19.66 -6.14
N PRO A 100 -19.46 20.79 -5.92
CA PRO A 100 -18.24 20.81 -5.09
C PRO A 100 -18.46 20.26 -3.67
N GLU A 101 -19.65 20.46 -3.11
CA GLU A 101 -20.05 19.95 -1.80
C GLU A 101 -20.18 18.42 -1.80
N GLN A 102 -20.70 17.84 -2.88
CA GLN A 102 -20.76 16.39 -3.04
C GLN A 102 -19.35 15.80 -3.21
N VAL A 103 -18.47 16.46 -3.97
CA VAL A 103 -17.08 16.04 -4.12
C VAL A 103 -16.36 16.04 -2.77
N ASP A 104 -16.46 17.11 -1.97
CA ASP A 104 -15.85 17.18 -0.64
C ASP A 104 -16.45 16.13 0.32
N ALA A 105 -17.77 15.90 0.26
CA ALA A 105 -18.40 14.84 1.04
C ALA A 105 -17.87 13.45 0.66
N ILE A 106 -17.65 13.16 -0.63
CA ILE A 106 -17.07 11.90 -1.10
C ILE A 106 -15.62 11.76 -0.64
N LEU A 107 -14.81 12.82 -0.75
CA LEU A 107 -13.41 12.80 -0.34
C LEU A 107 -13.24 12.57 1.15
N ARG A 108 -14.13 13.13 1.99
CA ARG A 108 -14.08 12.97 3.46
C ARG A 108 -14.67 11.64 3.94
N ALA A 109 -15.80 11.23 3.38
CA ALA A 109 -16.50 10.03 3.85
C ALA A 109 -16.02 8.75 3.15
N GLY A 110 -15.30 8.86 2.03
CA GLY A 110 -14.89 7.74 1.18
C GLY A 110 -16.04 7.11 0.38
N ARG A 111 -17.30 7.36 0.77
CA ARG A 111 -18.54 7.11 0.01
C ARG A 111 -19.65 8.05 0.51
N LEU A 112 -20.56 8.44 -0.37
CA LEU A 112 -21.83 9.05 0.05
C LEU A 112 -22.78 7.94 0.56
N PRO A 113 -23.47 8.12 1.70
CA PRO A 113 -24.60 7.28 2.08
C PRO A 113 -25.65 7.32 0.95
N GLY A 114 -26.03 6.15 0.43
CA GLY A 114 -27.01 6.07 -0.66
C GLY A 114 -26.45 6.25 -2.09
N MET A 115 -25.13 6.16 -2.33
CA MET A 115 -24.58 6.16 -3.71
C MET A 115 -25.22 5.12 -4.64
N ARG A 116 -25.62 3.98 -4.10
CA ARG A 116 -26.30 2.92 -4.86
C ARG A 116 -27.82 3.08 -4.89
N ASP A 117 -28.35 4.11 -4.26
CA ASP A 117 -29.77 4.45 -4.33
C ASP A 117 -30.01 5.25 -5.63
N PRO A 118 -30.73 4.68 -6.60
CA PRO A 118 -31.01 5.34 -7.87
C PRO A 118 -31.84 6.63 -7.73
N VAL A 119 -32.46 6.86 -6.56
CA VAL A 119 -33.18 8.12 -6.24
C VAL A 119 -32.20 9.26 -5.94
N LEU A 120 -31.03 8.95 -5.37
CA LEU A 120 -30.03 9.94 -4.96
C LEU A 120 -28.91 10.11 -5.99
N MET A 121 -28.65 9.08 -6.80
CA MET A 121 -27.58 9.11 -7.81
C MET A 121 -28.01 8.32 -9.04
N SER A 122 -27.97 8.97 -10.22
CA SER A 122 -28.28 8.26 -11.46
C SER A 122 -27.27 7.13 -11.70
N PRO A 123 -27.67 6.00 -12.32
CA PRO A 123 -26.75 4.88 -12.59
C PRO A 123 -25.53 5.28 -13.42
N LEU A 124 -25.66 6.25 -14.33
CA LEU A 124 -24.55 6.77 -15.14
C LEU A 124 -23.54 7.55 -14.28
N LEU A 125 -24.03 8.40 -13.39
CA LEU A 125 -23.19 9.15 -12.45
C LEU A 125 -22.46 8.23 -11.46
N LEU A 126 -23.15 7.17 -11.02
CA LEU A 126 -22.55 6.18 -10.15
C LEU A 126 -21.38 5.47 -10.84
N ASP A 127 -21.51 5.14 -12.13
CA ASP A 127 -20.45 4.46 -12.88
C ASP A 127 -19.21 5.36 -13.04
N GLU A 128 -19.39 6.64 -13.39
CA GLU A 128 -18.29 7.60 -13.48
C GLU A 128 -17.56 7.79 -12.14
N VAL A 129 -18.31 7.88 -11.03
CA VAL A 129 -17.72 7.97 -9.69
C VAL A 129 -16.94 6.69 -9.35
N LEU A 130 -17.50 5.51 -9.63
CA LEU A 130 -16.82 4.24 -9.38
C LEU A 130 -15.56 4.10 -10.23
N GLN A 131 -15.57 4.60 -11.46
CA GLN A 131 -14.41 4.61 -12.34
C GLN A 131 -13.32 5.57 -11.84
N ALA A 132 -13.70 6.75 -11.32
CA ALA A 132 -12.77 7.66 -10.65
C ALA A 132 -12.13 7.00 -9.41
N PHE A 133 -12.92 6.27 -8.61
CA PHE A 133 -12.40 5.47 -7.49
C PHE A 133 -11.43 4.39 -7.94
N ALA A 134 -11.77 3.61 -8.98
CA ALA A 134 -10.90 2.56 -9.50
C ALA A 134 -9.57 3.16 -9.98
N THR A 135 -9.61 4.27 -10.71
CA THR A 135 -8.41 4.98 -11.18
C THR A 135 -7.56 5.51 -10.01
N ALA A 136 -8.19 6.05 -8.96
CA ALA A 136 -7.48 6.52 -7.78
C ALA A 136 -6.83 5.38 -6.98
N VAL A 137 -7.53 4.25 -6.84
CA VAL A 137 -6.96 3.03 -6.23
C VAL A 137 -5.77 2.56 -7.06
N ASP A 138 -5.92 2.51 -8.38
CA ASP A 138 -4.90 2.05 -9.29
C ASP A 138 -3.61 2.89 -9.19
N ALA A 139 -3.75 4.21 -9.26
CA ALA A 139 -2.64 5.15 -9.07
C ALA A 139 -1.97 5.01 -7.70
N ALA A 140 -2.75 4.78 -6.64
CA ALA A 140 -2.23 4.63 -5.29
C ALA A 140 -1.38 3.35 -5.12
N PHE A 141 -1.65 2.28 -5.89
CA PHE A 141 -0.87 1.05 -5.87
C PHE A 141 0.45 1.11 -6.65
N ILE A 142 0.66 2.10 -7.52
CA ILE A 142 1.95 2.32 -8.20
C ILE A 142 3.08 2.56 -7.20
N PHE A 143 2.82 3.34 -6.15
CA PHE A 143 3.82 3.65 -5.12
C PHE A 143 4.35 2.41 -4.37
N PRO A 144 3.51 1.56 -3.75
CA PRO A 144 3.99 0.35 -3.08
C PRO A 144 4.63 -0.66 -4.05
N VAL A 145 4.21 -0.71 -5.32
CA VAL A 145 4.88 -1.50 -6.36
C VAL A 145 6.33 -1.01 -6.56
N ALA A 146 6.52 0.29 -6.77
CA ALA A 146 7.85 0.88 -6.97
C ALA A 146 8.78 0.65 -5.77
N ILE A 147 8.29 0.89 -4.55
CA ILE A 147 9.04 0.64 -3.32
C ILE A 147 9.36 -0.86 -3.17
N GLY A 148 8.44 -1.75 -3.53
CA GLY A 148 8.66 -3.20 -3.53
C GLY A 148 9.81 -3.63 -4.46
N VAL A 149 9.90 -3.05 -5.66
CA VAL A 149 10.99 -3.29 -6.61
C VAL A 149 12.33 -2.81 -6.05
N LEU A 150 12.39 -1.58 -5.52
CA LEU A 150 13.62 -1.03 -4.92
C LEU A 150 14.09 -1.87 -3.73
N ALA A 151 13.17 -2.32 -2.88
CA ALA A 151 13.46 -3.21 -1.77
C ALA A 151 13.99 -4.59 -2.23
N PHE A 152 13.50 -5.11 -3.36
CA PHE A 152 14.02 -6.33 -3.95
C PHE A 152 15.44 -6.15 -4.53
N LEU A 153 15.68 -5.06 -5.26
CA LEU A 153 16.99 -4.75 -5.85
C LEU A 153 18.08 -4.53 -4.79
N SER A 154 17.76 -3.84 -3.69
CA SER A 154 18.71 -3.62 -2.59
C SER A 154 19.18 -4.92 -1.92
N LYS A 155 18.34 -5.96 -1.87
CA LYS A 155 18.71 -7.31 -1.41
C LYS A 155 19.75 -7.95 -2.35
N PHE A 156 19.56 -7.82 -3.66
CA PHE A 156 20.50 -8.34 -4.67
C PHE A 156 21.84 -7.58 -4.67
N ALA A 157 21.81 -6.27 -4.49
CA ALA A 157 23.02 -5.46 -4.39
C ALA A 157 23.89 -5.89 -3.20
N ARG A 158 23.30 -6.12 -2.03
CA ARG A 158 24.01 -6.63 -0.85
C ARG A 158 24.56 -8.05 -1.05
N ALA A 159 23.84 -8.92 -1.75
CA ALA A 159 24.30 -10.27 -2.06
C ALA A 159 25.53 -10.29 -2.99
N LYS A 160 25.59 -9.40 -3.99
CA LYS A 160 26.76 -9.26 -4.87
C LYS A 160 27.98 -8.68 -4.15
N VAL A 161 27.78 -7.68 -3.29
CA VAL A 161 28.88 -7.09 -2.51
C VAL A 161 29.47 -8.09 -1.51
N GLY A 162 28.64 -8.91 -0.86
CA GLY A 162 29.12 -9.98 0.03
C GLY A 162 29.88 -11.11 -0.68
N ALA A 163 29.66 -11.31 -1.98
CA ALA A 163 30.38 -12.28 -2.80
C ALA A 163 31.72 -11.75 -3.35
N LEU A 164 31.95 -10.43 -3.33
CA LEU A 164 33.20 -9.79 -3.74
C LEU A 164 34.19 -9.58 -2.58
N ILE A 165 33.74 -9.77 -1.34
CA ILE A 165 34.52 -9.58 -0.10
C ILE A 165 34.86 -10.94 0.57
N LYS A 166 34.51 -12.05 -0.07
CA LYS A 166 34.97 -13.40 0.28
C LYS A 166 35.95 -13.89 -0.77
#